data_AF-A0A2R6PQU8-F1
#
_entry.id   AF-A0A2R6PQU8-F1
#
_cell.length_a   1.000
_cell.length_b   1.000
_cell.length_c   1.000
_cell.angle_alpha   90.00
_cell.angle_beta   90.00
_cell.angle_gamma   90.00
#
_symmetry.space_group_name_H-M   'P 1'
#
loop_
_entity.id
_entity.type
_entity.pdbx_description
1 polymer ?
#
loop_
_entity_poly.entity_id
_entity_poly.type
_entity_poly.pdbx_seq_one_letter_code
_entity_poly.pdbx_strand_id
1 'polypeptide(L)'
;MAIEKNSFKVSKLDSEFSPGSRESMSSEDDVLQRRSSPVESDDDDDEFDDCDSGAGSDNFDLLELGGIGEEFCRVEDESCSIPFELYDLPGLGDVLSMDVWNDCLTEEDRFSLTKYLPDMDQEMFMRTLKEIFTGCNLHFGSPVTKLFDMLKGGLCEPRVALYRQGLNSFQKRQHYHLLQKHQNSMVSNLYQIQDAWLNCRGYSIEEKLRVLNIMKSQKSIMYENMEELESDSS
;
A
#
# COMPACT_ATOMS: atom_id res chain seq x y z
N MET A 1 -48.07 5.20 8.95
CA MET A 1 -48.01 6.31 9.94
C MET A 1 -47.70 5.71 11.31
N ALA A 2 -46.50 5.94 11.82
CA ALA A 2 -46.16 6.11 13.24
C ALA A 2 -44.64 6.42 13.27
N ILE A 3 -44.28 7.63 13.70
CA ILE A 3 -42.89 8.05 13.85
C ILE A 3 -42.53 7.74 15.30
N GLU A 4 -41.61 6.81 15.52
CA GLU A 4 -41.02 6.57 16.84
C GLU A 4 -39.60 7.14 16.86
N LYS A 5 -39.44 8.21 17.64
CA LYS A 5 -38.16 8.86 17.91
C LYS A 5 -37.42 8.01 18.94
N ASN A 6 -36.33 7.35 18.54
CA ASN A 6 -35.39 6.79 19.50
C ASN A 6 -34.16 7.70 19.63
N SER A 7 -33.77 7.92 20.88
CA SER A 7 -32.80 8.91 21.33
C SER A 7 -31.54 8.19 21.78
N PHE A 8 -30.48 8.26 20.98
CA PHE A 8 -29.18 7.71 21.35
C PHE A 8 -28.38 8.72 22.17
N LYS A 9 -28.12 8.35 23.43
CA LYS A 9 -27.18 9.02 24.35
C LYS A 9 -25.76 8.64 23.93
N VAL A 10 -24.96 9.63 23.57
CA VAL A 10 -23.51 9.48 23.37
C VAL A 10 -22.82 9.55 24.73
N SER A 11 -22.05 8.53 25.06
CA SER A 11 -21.18 8.48 26.24
C SER A 11 -19.87 9.23 25.98
N LYS A 12 -19.59 10.08 26.95
CA LYS A 12 -18.47 11.00 27.14
C LYS A 12 -17.12 10.27 27.30
N LEU A 13 -16.10 10.70 26.56
CA LEU A 13 -14.69 10.61 26.97
C LEU A 13 -14.02 11.95 26.66
N ASP A 14 -13.44 12.53 27.71
CA ASP A 14 -12.79 13.84 27.76
C ASP A 14 -11.42 13.80 27.07
N SER A 15 -11.06 14.85 26.33
CA SER A 15 -9.68 15.36 26.25
C SER A 15 -9.73 16.80 25.73
N GLU A 16 -9.76 17.73 26.67
CA GLU A 16 -9.62 19.16 26.45
C GLU A 16 -8.20 19.49 25.95
N PHE A 17 -8.09 20.28 24.89
CA PHE A 17 -7.02 21.27 24.76
C PHE A 17 -7.63 22.54 24.17
N SER A 18 -7.68 23.59 25.00
CA SER A 18 -8.12 24.93 24.61
C SER A 18 -6.91 25.86 24.47
N PRO A 19 -6.90 26.80 23.53
CA PRO A 19 -5.80 27.74 23.29
C PRO A 19 -5.95 29.01 24.14
N GLY A 20 -4.85 29.67 24.51
CA GLY A 20 -4.95 30.89 25.31
C GLY A 20 -3.65 31.63 25.59
N SER A 21 -3.29 32.50 24.64
CA SER A 21 -2.71 33.84 24.78
C SER A 21 -1.99 34.26 26.08
N ARG A 22 -0.76 34.76 25.93
CA ARG A 22 -0.22 35.85 26.76
C ARG A 22 0.87 36.64 26.01
N GLU A 23 0.53 37.87 25.64
CA GLU A 23 1.47 38.92 25.23
C GLU A 23 2.20 39.50 26.46
N SER A 24 3.49 39.85 26.32
CA SER A 24 3.99 41.24 26.42
C SER A 24 5.52 41.31 26.31
N MET A 25 5.99 41.85 25.18
CA MET A 25 7.01 42.91 24.98
C MET A 25 8.32 42.89 25.81
N SER A 26 9.49 42.88 25.15
CA SER A 26 10.42 44.04 25.11
C SER A 26 11.78 43.77 24.42
N SER A 27 12.20 44.78 23.65
CA SER A 27 13.55 45.22 23.28
C SER A 27 14.38 44.51 22.20
N GLU A 28 14.66 45.35 21.21
CA GLU A 28 15.61 45.28 20.10
C GLU A 28 17.09 45.41 20.50
N ASP A 29 17.93 44.99 19.55
CA ASP A 29 19.34 45.34 19.28
C ASP A 29 20.54 44.58 19.89
N ASP A 30 21.47 44.32 18.95
CA ASP A 30 22.94 44.20 19.03
C ASP A 30 23.68 42.84 18.94
N VAL A 31 24.30 42.67 17.75
CA VAL A 31 25.74 42.42 17.50
C VAL A 31 26.34 41.03 17.79
N LEU A 32 26.64 40.34 16.68
CA LEU A 32 27.85 39.57 16.34
C LEU A 32 28.73 39.05 17.50
N GLN A 33 28.84 37.72 17.63
CA GLN A 33 30.13 37.10 17.95
C GLN A 33 30.33 35.70 17.37
N ARG A 34 31.10 35.71 16.30
CA ARG A 34 31.92 34.67 15.70
C ARG A 34 32.62 33.77 16.74
N ARG A 35 32.42 32.46 16.66
CA ARG A 35 33.46 31.46 16.97
C ARG A 35 33.21 30.18 16.19
N SER A 36 34.20 29.82 15.40
CA SER A 36 34.27 28.59 14.60
C SER A 36 35.21 27.58 15.26
N SER A 37 34.98 26.31 14.93
CA SER A 37 35.90 25.14 14.92
C SER A 37 35.69 24.06 16.02
N PRO A 38 36.17 22.80 15.82
CA PRO A 38 35.37 21.61 15.45
C PRO A 38 35.76 20.35 16.31
N VAL A 39 35.38 19.13 15.84
CA VAL A 39 35.83 17.77 16.26
C VAL A 39 34.90 17.09 17.28
N GLU A 40 33.98 16.23 16.83
CA GLU A 40 34.06 14.75 16.63
C GLU A 40 34.36 13.97 17.93
N SER A 41 33.42 13.10 18.34
CA SER A 41 33.66 11.87 19.11
C SER A 41 32.41 11.00 19.02
N ASP A 42 32.59 9.85 18.37
CA ASP A 42 31.66 8.75 18.17
C ASP A 42 31.12 8.19 19.49
N ASP A 43 29.83 7.88 19.55
CA ASP A 43 29.25 6.88 20.44
C ASP A 43 28.15 6.16 19.65
N ASP A 44 28.59 5.21 18.81
CA ASP A 44 27.74 4.19 18.19
C ASP A 44 27.41 3.12 19.24
N ASP A 45 26.39 3.37 20.06
CA ASP A 45 25.71 2.32 20.84
C ASP A 45 24.70 1.61 19.94
N ASP A 46 25.20 0.83 18.98
CA ASP A 46 24.40 -0.16 18.26
C ASP A 46 24.19 -1.38 19.17
N GLU A 47 23.26 -1.25 20.11
CA GLU A 47 22.64 -2.38 20.79
C GLU A 47 21.80 -3.13 19.73
N PHE A 48 22.46 -4.05 19.03
CA PHE A 48 21.78 -5.04 18.20
C PHE A 48 20.91 -5.88 19.12
N ASP A 49 19.63 -5.50 19.22
CA ASP A 49 18.59 -6.41 19.66
C ASP A 49 18.64 -7.59 18.69
N ASP A 50 19.24 -8.69 19.15
CA ASP A 50 19.13 -10.02 18.57
C ASP A 50 17.64 -10.39 18.59
N CYS A 51 16.90 -9.85 17.64
CA CYS A 51 15.58 -10.32 17.29
C CYS A 51 15.82 -11.72 16.72
N ASP A 52 15.76 -12.71 17.62
CA ASP A 52 15.55 -14.11 17.35
C ASP A 52 14.37 -14.18 16.38
N SER A 53 14.70 -14.10 15.11
CA SER A 53 13.79 -14.28 14.00
C SER A 53 13.51 -15.76 14.08
N GLY A 54 12.51 -16.10 14.89
CA GLY A 54 11.99 -17.42 15.12
C GLY A 54 11.52 -18.02 13.81
N ALA A 55 12.49 -18.35 12.96
CA ALA A 55 12.44 -19.31 11.90
C ALA A 55 12.49 -20.69 12.56
N GLY A 56 11.61 -20.90 13.55
CA GLY A 56 11.14 -22.21 13.89
C GLY A 56 10.43 -22.69 12.63
N SER A 57 11.15 -23.44 11.81
CA SER A 57 10.60 -24.29 10.77
C SER A 57 9.81 -25.41 11.45
N ASP A 58 8.78 -25.05 12.22
CA ASP A 58 7.78 -26.03 12.57
C ASP A 58 7.09 -26.33 11.25
N ASN A 59 7.31 -27.56 10.76
CA ASN A 59 6.54 -28.14 9.68
C ASN A 59 5.12 -28.34 10.21
N PHE A 60 4.41 -27.24 10.41
CA PHE A 60 3.02 -27.26 10.75
C PHE A 60 2.28 -27.70 9.51
N ASP A 61 1.73 -28.92 9.53
CA ASP A 61 0.97 -29.46 8.42
C ASP A 61 -0.31 -28.63 8.27
N LEU A 62 -0.28 -27.67 7.33
CA LEU A 62 -1.44 -26.87 6.96
C LEU A 62 -2.66 -27.73 6.57
N LEU A 63 -2.40 -28.95 6.10
CA LEU A 63 -3.41 -29.95 5.76
C LEU A 63 -4.24 -30.41 6.97
N GLU A 64 -3.73 -30.26 8.20
CA GLU A 64 -4.44 -30.62 9.43
C GLU A 64 -5.33 -29.47 9.96
N LEU A 65 -5.24 -28.28 9.36
CA LEU A 65 -6.03 -27.12 9.78
C LEU A 65 -7.43 -27.07 9.14
N GLY A 66 -7.62 -27.77 8.02
CA GLY A 66 -8.91 -27.93 7.36
C GLY A 66 -9.77 -29.00 8.05
N GLY A 67 -11.09 -28.84 7.98
CA GLY A 67 -12.00 -29.93 8.32
C GLY A 67 -11.78 -31.14 7.39
N ILE A 68 -12.25 -32.32 7.78
CA ILE A 68 -12.20 -33.52 6.92
C ILE A 68 -12.96 -33.20 5.62
N GLY A 69 -12.25 -33.18 4.49
CA GLY A 69 -12.84 -32.84 3.19
C GLY A 69 -12.81 -31.35 2.81
N GLU A 70 -12.09 -30.52 3.58
CA GLU A 70 -11.95 -29.09 3.32
C GLU A 70 -10.48 -28.67 3.23
N GLU A 71 -10.21 -27.68 2.38
CA GLU A 71 -8.93 -26.98 2.29
C GLU A 71 -8.98 -25.71 3.12
N PHE A 72 -7.97 -25.50 3.97
CA PHE A 72 -7.84 -24.26 4.72
C PHE A 72 -7.21 -23.16 3.86
N CYS A 73 -7.99 -22.12 3.59
CA CYS A 73 -7.63 -20.99 2.75
C CYS A 73 -7.46 -19.69 3.56
N ARG A 74 -6.61 -18.80 3.07
CA ARG A 74 -6.45 -17.44 3.58
C ARG A 74 -6.70 -16.43 2.46
N VAL A 75 -7.65 -15.53 2.70
CA VAL A 75 -7.96 -14.40 1.83
C VAL A 75 -7.75 -13.14 2.65
N GLU A 76 -6.72 -12.36 2.29
CA GLU A 76 -6.27 -11.22 3.09
C GLU A 76 -6.00 -11.62 4.55
N ASP A 77 -6.74 -11.03 5.50
CA ASP A 77 -6.63 -11.31 6.95
C ASP A 77 -7.69 -12.32 7.44
N GLU A 78 -8.58 -12.79 6.56
CA GLU A 78 -9.61 -13.76 6.90
C GLU A 78 -9.18 -15.18 6.49
N SER A 79 -9.45 -16.13 7.38
CA SER A 79 -9.26 -17.57 7.10
C SER A 79 -10.62 -18.23 6.87
N CYS A 80 -10.72 -19.06 5.83
CA CYS A 80 -11.91 -19.82 5.52
C CYS A 80 -11.55 -21.27 5.17
N SER A 81 -12.49 -22.19 5.40
CA SER A 81 -12.37 -23.58 4.94
C SER A 81 -13.22 -23.76 3.69
N ILE A 82 -12.65 -24.36 2.65
CA ILE A 82 -13.30 -24.53 1.35
C ILE A 82 -13.47 -26.02 1.05
N PRO A 83 -14.71 -26.51 0.83
CA PRO A 83 -14.94 -27.91 0.51
C PRO A 83 -14.26 -28.32 -0.80
N PHE A 84 -13.64 -29.50 -0.84
CA PHE A 84 -12.93 -29.97 -2.05
C PHE A 84 -13.88 -30.12 -3.25
N GLU A 85 -15.16 -30.43 -3.01
CA GLU A 85 -16.18 -30.57 -4.03
C GLU A 85 -16.38 -29.29 -4.85
N LEU A 86 -16.01 -28.13 -4.30
CA LEU A 86 -16.10 -26.85 -5.00
C LEU A 86 -15.15 -26.79 -6.21
N TYR A 87 -14.02 -27.51 -6.15
CA TYR A 87 -13.03 -27.54 -7.24
C TYR A 87 -13.46 -28.42 -8.41
N ASP A 88 -14.32 -29.41 -8.18
CA ASP A 88 -14.84 -30.30 -9.22
C ASP A 88 -15.89 -29.61 -10.10
N LEU A 89 -16.46 -28.50 -9.64
CA LEU A 89 -17.44 -27.74 -10.40
C LEU A 89 -16.81 -27.12 -11.67
N PRO A 90 -17.61 -26.90 -12.73
CA PRO A 90 -17.16 -26.14 -13.90
C PRO A 90 -17.04 -24.63 -13.61
N GLY A 91 -17.73 -24.13 -12.58
CA GLY A 91 -17.69 -22.73 -12.13
C GLY A 91 -18.62 -22.50 -10.93
N LEU A 92 -18.50 -21.33 -10.28
CA LEU A 92 -19.37 -20.96 -9.15
C LEU A 92 -20.77 -20.51 -9.55
N GLY A 93 -21.11 -20.44 -10.84
CA GLY A 93 -22.41 -19.90 -11.29
C GLY A 93 -23.64 -20.64 -10.72
N ASP A 94 -23.51 -21.94 -10.46
CA ASP A 94 -24.60 -22.75 -9.89
C ASP A 94 -24.74 -22.54 -8.37
N VAL A 95 -23.65 -22.16 -7.69
CA VAL A 95 -23.60 -21.93 -6.23
C VAL A 95 -23.89 -20.47 -5.89
N LEU A 96 -23.32 -19.54 -6.65
CA LEU A 96 -23.48 -18.09 -6.52
C LEU A 96 -24.45 -17.61 -7.60
N SER A 97 -25.72 -17.92 -7.42
CA SER A 97 -26.81 -17.55 -8.34
C SER A 97 -27.85 -16.66 -7.67
N MET A 98 -28.66 -15.97 -8.49
CA MET A 98 -29.78 -15.18 -8.00
C MET A 98 -30.83 -16.06 -7.31
N ASP A 99 -30.96 -17.31 -7.73
CA ASP A 99 -31.90 -18.28 -7.15
C ASP A 99 -31.45 -18.66 -5.74
N VAL A 100 -30.16 -18.95 -5.54
CA VAL A 100 -29.59 -19.21 -4.20
C VAL A 100 -29.76 -17.99 -3.29
N TRP A 101 -29.52 -16.78 -3.82
CA TRP A 101 -29.70 -15.55 -3.04
C TRP A 101 -31.14 -15.35 -2.55
N ASN A 102 -32.13 -15.67 -3.39
CA ASN A 102 -33.55 -15.47 -3.04
C ASN A 102 -34.14 -16.61 -2.22
N ASP A 103 -33.77 -17.85 -2.53
CA ASP A 103 -34.47 -19.05 -2.04
C ASP A 103 -33.71 -19.78 -0.92
N CYS A 104 -32.39 -19.66 -0.84
CA CYS A 104 -31.58 -20.37 0.14
C CYS A 104 -31.12 -19.50 1.33
N LEU A 105 -31.07 -18.18 1.16
CA LEU A 105 -30.60 -17.26 2.22
C LEU A 105 -31.75 -16.68 3.04
N THR A 106 -31.55 -16.58 4.36
CA THR A 106 -32.48 -15.87 5.25
C THR A 106 -32.45 -14.36 5.01
N GLU A 107 -33.42 -13.61 5.54
CA GLU A 107 -33.42 -12.15 5.44
C GLU A 107 -32.24 -11.55 6.22
N GLU A 108 -31.90 -12.14 7.36
CA GLU A 108 -30.76 -11.77 8.20
C GLU A 108 -29.44 -11.98 7.46
N ASP A 109 -29.27 -13.12 6.79
CA ASP A 109 -28.07 -13.42 6.01
C ASP A 109 -27.91 -12.44 4.85
N ARG A 110 -28.99 -12.15 4.12
CA ARG A 110 -29.00 -11.17 3.02
C ARG A 110 -28.64 -9.77 3.51
N PHE A 111 -29.20 -9.36 4.65
CA PHE A 111 -28.84 -8.09 5.28
C PHE A 111 -27.37 -8.05 5.67
N SER A 112 -26.85 -9.15 6.24
CA SER A 112 -25.44 -9.26 6.62
C SER A 112 -24.50 -9.24 5.40
N LEU A 113 -24.87 -9.86 4.28
CA LEU A 113 -24.06 -9.87 3.06
C LEU A 113 -24.07 -8.51 2.36
N THR A 114 -25.16 -7.76 2.49
CA THR A 114 -25.29 -6.41 1.94
C THR A 114 -24.23 -5.45 2.49
N LYS A 115 -23.69 -5.69 3.70
CA LYS A 115 -22.64 -4.84 4.30
C LYS A 115 -21.29 -4.89 3.55
N TYR A 116 -21.06 -5.93 2.75
CA TYR A 116 -19.84 -6.08 1.95
C TYR A 116 -20.01 -5.53 0.52
N LEU A 117 -21.21 -5.11 0.16
CA LEU A 117 -21.48 -4.48 -1.11
C LEU A 117 -21.22 -2.97 -1.02
N PRO A 118 -20.91 -2.31 -2.16
CA PRO A 118 -20.79 -0.87 -2.20
C PRO A 118 -22.09 -0.19 -1.74
N ASP A 119 -21.97 1.00 -1.14
CA ASP A 119 -23.12 1.84 -0.81
C ASP A 119 -23.81 2.28 -2.11
N MET A 120 -25.07 1.88 -2.28
CA MET A 120 -25.82 1.97 -3.54
C MET A 120 -27.29 2.25 -3.26
N ASP A 121 -27.94 2.99 -4.16
CA ASP A 121 -29.39 3.17 -4.15
C ASP A 121 -30.12 1.84 -4.37
N GLN A 122 -31.34 1.72 -3.85
CA GLN A 122 -32.13 0.48 -3.91
C GLN A 122 -32.35 -0.03 -5.34
N GLU A 123 -32.47 0.86 -6.33
CA GLU A 123 -32.59 0.51 -7.75
C GLU A 123 -31.29 -0.08 -8.32
N MET A 124 -30.15 0.51 -7.94
CA MET A 124 -28.82 0.07 -8.39
C MET A 124 -28.37 -1.21 -7.69
N PHE A 125 -28.83 -1.44 -6.46
CA PHE A 125 -28.53 -2.62 -5.67
C PHE A 125 -28.95 -3.92 -6.39
N MET A 126 -30.23 -4.04 -6.75
CA MET A 126 -30.76 -5.23 -7.41
C MET A 126 -30.11 -5.46 -8.78
N ARG A 127 -29.83 -4.38 -9.50
CA ARG A 127 -29.14 -4.46 -10.80
C ARG A 127 -27.71 -4.94 -10.64
N THR A 128 -26.97 -4.41 -9.68
CA THR A 128 -25.57 -4.79 -9.42
C THR A 128 -25.48 -6.24 -8.96
N LEU A 129 -26.36 -6.69 -8.06
CA LEU A 129 -26.44 -8.10 -7.64
C LEU A 129 -26.67 -9.02 -8.84
N LYS A 130 -27.63 -8.67 -9.70
CA LYS A 130 -27.89 -9.44 -10.91
C LYS A 130 -26.65 -9.46 -11.81
N GLU A 131 -26.00 -8.33 -12.04
CA GLU A 131 -24.79 -8.26 -12.87
C GLU A 131 -23.63 -9.10 -12.27
N ILE A 132 -23.45 -9.12 -10.95
CA ILE A 132 -22.46 -9.97 -10.26
C ILE A 132 -22.74 -11.46 -10.53
N PHE A 133 -23.96 -11.93 -10.24
CA PHE A 133 -24.31 -13.35 -10.37
C PHE A 133 -24.47 -13.82 -11.81
N THR A 134 -24.81 -12.93 -12.76
CA THR A 134 -24.87 -13.27 -14.18
C THR A 134 -23.48 -13.39 -14.81
N GLY A 135 -22.41 -13.09 -14.05
CA GLY A 135 -21.04 -13.16 -14.56
C GLY A 135 -20.68 -11.99 -15.47
N CYS A 136 -21.32 -10.83 -15.31
CA CYS A 136 -20.99 -9.65 -16.11
C CYS A 136 -19.58 -9.12 -15.79
N ASN A 137 -18.98 -8.46 -16.78
CA ASN A 137 -17.69 -7.79 -16.61
C ASN A 137 -17.90 -6.47 -15.85
N LEU A 138 -17.37 -6.41 -14.63
CA LEU A 138 -17.46 -5.21 -13.79
C LEU A 138 -16.13 -4.44 -13.78
N HIS A 139 -15.03 -5.12 -13.47
CA HIS A 139 -13.71 -4.52 -13.42
C HIS A 139 -12.67 -5.51 -13.95
N PHE A 140 -12.42 -5.44 -15.26
CA PHE A 140 -11.49 -6.32 -15.98
C PHE A 140 -11.79 -7.82 -15.81
N GLY A 141 -13.06 -8.20 -15.90
CA GLY A 141 -13.56 -9.56 -15.78
C GLY A 141 -14.74 -9.65 -14.81
N SER A 142 -15.32 -10.85 -14.70
CA SER A 142 -16.34 -11.14 -13.70
C SER A 142 -15.68 -11.44 -12.34
N PRO A 143 -16.17 -10.86 -11.23
CA PRO A 143 -15.67 -11.19 -9.90
C PRO A 143 -15.83 -12.68 -9.55
N VAL A 144 -16.94 -13.31 -9.98
CA VAL A 144 -17.22 -14.72 -9.70
C VAL A 144 -16.21 -15.63 -10.40
N THR A 145 -15.90 -15.35 -11.66
CA THR A 145 -14.88 -16.12 -12.40
C THR A 145 -13.49 -15.88 -11.84
N LYS A 146 -13.15 -14.63 -11.50
CA LYS A 146 -11.87 -14.30 -10.85
C LYS A 146 -11.68 -15.01 -9.52
N LEU A 147 -12.72 -15.03 -8.69
CA LEU A 147 -12.70 -15.77 -7.43
C LEU A 147 -12.43 -17.24 -7.69
N PHE A 148 -13.14 -17.84 -8.66
CA PHE A 148 -12.95 -19.25 -8.99
C PHE A 148 -11.54 -19.55 -9.51
N ASP A 149 -11.02 -18.71 -10.40
CA ASP A 149 -9.66 -18.84 -10.94
C ASP A 149 -8.61 -18.67 -9.84
N MET A 150 -8.87 -17.79 -8.88
CA MET A 150 -7.99 -17.56 -7.72
C MET A 150 -7.97 -18.79 -6.79
N LEU A 151 -9.13 -19.39 -6.55
CA LEU A 151 -9.28 -20.64 -5.80
C LEU A 151 -8.57 -21.81 -6.51
N LYS A 152 -8.92 -22.09 -7.77
CA LYS A 152 -8.29 -23.16 -8.57
C LYS A 152 -6.81 -22.93 -8.83
N GLY A 153 -6.37 -21.68 -8.83
CA GLY A 153 -4.97 -21.30 -8.98
C GLY A 153 -4.12 -21.50 -7.72
N GLY A 154 -4.71 -21.96 -6.60
CA GLY A 154 -4.00 -22.15 -5.33
C GLY A 154 -3.50 -20.83 -4.72
N LEU A 155 -4.10 -19.70 -5.10
CA LEU A 155 -3.67 -18.39 -4.62
C LEU A 155 -4.14 -18.12 -3.18
N CYS A 156 -5.15 -18.85 -2.72
CA CYS A 156 -5.68 -18.79 -1.36
C CYS A 156 -4.97 -19.76 -0.39
N GLU A 157 -4.03 -20.58 -0.87
CA GLU A 157 -3.17 -21.41 -0.02
C GLU A 157 -2.43 -20.50 0.98
N PRO A 158 -2.52 -20.71 2.31
CA PRO A 158 -2.04 -19.72 3.28
C PRO A 158 -0.55 -19.43 3.16
N ARG A 159 0.26 -20.41 2.74
CA ARG A 159 1.68 -20.18 2.43
C ARG A 159 1.83 -19.22 1.25
N VAL A 160 1.11 -19.46 0.15
CA VAL A 160 1.15 -18.60 -1.04
C VAL A 160 0.64 -17.19 -0.71
N ALA A 161 -0.45 -17.08 0.05
CA ALA A 161 -0.99 -15.81 0.51
C ALA A 161 0.05 -15.00 1.31
N LEU A 162 0.70 -15.63 2.30
CA LEU A 162 1.77 -15.01 3.10
C LEU A 162 2.96 -14.57 2.24
N TYR A 163 3.43 -15.41 1.32
CA TYR A 163 4.52 -15.06 0.42
C TYR A 163 4.17 -13.85 -0.46
N ARG A 164 2.94 -13.77 -0.98
CA ARG A 164 2.49 -12.64 -1.80
C ARG A 164 2.37 -11.36 -0.98
N GLN A 165 1.87 -11.44 0.24
CA GLN A 165 1.82 -10.30 1.16
C GLN A 165 3.25 -9.79 1.48
N GLY A 166 4.16 -10.71 1.78
CA GLY A 166 5.57 -10.41 1.99
C GLY A 166 6.19 -9.72 0.77
N LEU A 167 6.04 -10.31 -0.42
CA LEU A 167 6.52 -9.75 -1.68
C LEU A 167 6.00 -8.32 -1.93
N ASN A 168 4.69 -8.09 -1.72
CA ASN A 168 4.09 -6.77 -1.88
C ASN A 168 4.74 -5.74 -0.93
N SER A 169 4.97 -6.13 0.33
CA SER A 169 5.61 -5.24 1.30
C SER A 169 7.06 -4.88 0.90
N PHE A 170 7.83 -5.84 0.39
CA PHE A 170 9.18 -5.60 -0.14
C PHE A 170 9.16 -4.70 -1.38
N GLN A 171 8.26 -4.95 -2.32
CA GLN A 171 8.12 -4.12 -3.52
C GLN A 171 7.72 -2.69 -3.17
N LYS A 172 6.82 -2.51 -2.19
CA LYS A 172 6.42 -1.19 -1.69
C LYS A 172 7.60 -0.47 -1.04
N ARG A 173 8.41 -1.16 -0.22
CA ARG A 173 9.62 -0.60 0.39
C ARG A 173 10.65 -0.21 -0.66
N GLN A 174 10.90 -1.08 -1.64
CA GLN A 174 11.79 -0.79 -2.77
C GLN A 174 11.32 0.45 -3.53
N HIS A 175 10.02 0.56 -3.80
CA HIS A 175 9.44 1.72 -4.47
C HIS A 175 9.73 3.04 -3.71
N TYR A 176 9.59 3.05 -2.38
CA TYR A 176 9.91 4.25 -1.60
C TYR A 176 11.39 4.61 -1.62
N HIS A 177 12.29 3.63 -1.56
CA HIS A 177 13.72 3.89 -1.71
C HIS A 177 14.08 4.45 -3.09
N LEU A 178 13.46 3.92 -4.15
CA LEU A 178 13.63 4.45 -5.51
C LEU A 178 13.08 5.89 -5.62
N LEU A 179 11.94 6.17 -5.01
CA LEU A 179 11.35 7.51 -4.97
C LEU A 179 12.27 8.50 -4.25
N GLN A 180 12.83 8.11 -3.10
CA GLN A 180 13.79 8.92 -2.36
C GLN A 180 15.06 9.15 -3.17
N LYS A 181 15.62 8.11 -3.80
CA LYS A 181 16.80 8.23 -4.69
C LYS A 181 16.52 9.20 -5.83
N HIS A 182 15.34 9.12 -6.44
CA HIS A 182 14.92 10.03 -7.51
C HIS A 182 14.83 11.47 -7.00
N GLN A 183 14.19 11.71 -5.86
CA GLN A 183 14.08 13.05 -5.26
C GLN A 183 15.45 13.63 -4.88
N ASN A 184 16.31 12.84 -4.24
CA ASN A 184 17.68 13.25 -3.91
C ASN A 184 18.49 13.57 -5.16
N SER A 185 18.33 12.79 -6.23
CA SER A 185 18.95 13.05 -7.53
C SER A 185 18.47 14.38 -8.12
N MET A 186 17.16 14.68 -8.08
CA MET A 186 16.62 15.97 -8.52
C MET A 186 17.21 17.15 -7.72
N VAL A 187 17.30 17.03 -6.40
CA VAL A 187 17.89 18.08 -5.55
C VAL A 187 19.38 18.25 -5.84
N SER A 188 20.12 17.16 -5.95
CA SER A 188 21.54 17.19 -6.34
C SER A 188 21.74 17.84 -7.71
N ASN A 189 20.87 17.55 -8.68
CA ASN A 189 20.87 18.21 -9.99
C ASN A 189 20.70 19.72 -9.85
N LEU A 190 19.76 20.19 -9.03
CA LEU A 190 19.55 21.63 -8.82
C LEU A 190 20.78 22.29 -8.19
N TYR A 191 21.42 21.66 -7.20
CA TYR A 191 22.67 22.16 -6.63
C TYR A 191 23.81 22.21 -7.65
N GLN A 192 23.96 21.19 -8.50
CA GLN A 192 24.96 21.18 -9.57
C GLN A 192 24.72 22.31 -10.58
N ILE A 193 23.46 22.60 -10.91
CA ILE A 193 23.10 23.73 -11.79
C ILE A 193 23.46 25.05 -11.12
N GLN A 194 23.12 25.21 -9.84
CA GLN A 194 23.42 26.41 -9.07
C GLN A 194 24.93 26.67 -9.02
N ASP A 195 25.72 25.65 -8.69
CA ASP A 195 27.18 25.75 -8.61
C ASP A 195 27.81 26.11 -9.96
N ALA A 196 27.37 25.45 -11.04
CA ALA A 196 27.82 25.77 -12.41
C ALA A 196 27.54 27.24 -12.77
N TRP A 197 26.39 27.78 -12.37
CA TRP A 197 26.03 29.17 -12.62
C TRP A 197 26.81 30.16 -11.77
N LEU A 198 27.13 29.80 -10.52
CA LEU A 198 28.00 30.60 -9.64
C LEU A 198 29.44 30.68 -10.16
N ASN A 199 29.94 29.62 -10.77
CA ASN A 199 31.27 29.57 -11.39
C ASN A 199 31.33 30.37 -12.71
N CYS A 200 30.17 30.70 -13.30
CA CYS A 200 30.02 31.50 -14.52
C CYS A 200 29.70 32.98 -14.24
N ARG A 201 30.32 33.60 -13.22
CA ARG A 201 30.11 35.02 -12.89
C ARG A 201 30.55 35.91 -14.06
N GLY A 202 29.60 36.67 -14.63
CA GLY A 202 29.83 37.59 -15.75
C GLY A 202 29.34 37.11 -17.11
N TYR A 203 28.93 35.85 -17.25
CA TYR A 203 28.34 35.32 -18.48
C TYR A 203 26.92 35.82 -18.73
N SER A 204 26.57 35.99 -20.01
CA SER A 204 25.18 36.21 -20.43
C SER A 204 24.33 34.97 -20.13
N ILE A 205 23.01 35.14 -20.16
CA ILE A 205 22.06 34.04 -19.88
C ILE A 205 22.24 32.91 -20.91
N GLU A 206 22.48 33.25 -22.17
CA GLU A 206 22.67 32.31 -23.28
C GLU A 206 23.96 31.50 -23.12
N GLU A 207 25.01 32.10 -22.58
CA GLU A 207 26.29 31.43 -22.29
C GLU A 207 26.14 30.44 -21.13
N LYS A 208 25.41 30.82 -20.06
CA LYS A 208 25.10 29.93 -18.93
C LYS A 208 24.24 28.73 -19.35
N LEU A 209 23.29 28.94 -20.26
CA LEU A 209 22.47 27.85 -20.82
C LEU A 209 23.29 26.88 -21.66
N ARG A 210 24.30 27.36 -22.41
CA ARG A 210 25.22 26.48 -23.15
C ARG A 210 26.04 25.60 -22.23
N VAL A 211 26.61 26.16 -21.15
CA VAL A 211 27.36 25.38 -20.13
C VAL A 211 26.48 24.31 -19.48
N LEU A 212 25.24 24.66 -19.12
CA LEU A 212 24.29 23.72 -18.57
C LEU A 212 23.97 22.56 -19.52
N ASN A 213 23.82 22.84 -20.81
CA ASN A 213 23.50 21.82 -21.81
C ASN A 213 24.67 20.85 -22.03
N ILE A 214 25.92 21.36 -21.98
CA ILE A 214 27.14 20.54 -22.04
C ILE A 214 27.26 19.65 -20.79
N MET A 215 26.96 20.17 -19.59
CA MET A 215 26.96 19.35 -18.37
C MET A 215 25.88 18.26 -18.41
N LYS A 216 24.68 18.58 -18.91
CA LYS A 216 23.60 17.59 -19.05
C LYS A 216 23.97 16.47 -20.03
N SER A 217 24.59 16.79 -21.16
CA SER A 217 25.00 15.77 -22.13
C SER A 217 26.11 14.86 -21.59
N GLN A 218 27.09 15.40 -20.87
CA GLN A 218 28.11 14.59 -20.19
C GLN A 218 27.50 13.67 -19.13
N LYS A 219 26.56 14.18 -18.33
CA LYS A 219 25.87 13.39 -17.30
C LYS A 219 25.04 12.26 -17.89
N SER A 220 24.36 12.49 -19.02
CA SER A 220 23.60 11.46 -19.75
C SER A 220 24.50 10.29 -20.18
N ILE A 221 25.66 10.61 -20.75
CA ILE A 221 26.64 9.60 -21.20
C ILE A 221 27.17 8.78 -20.02
N MET A 222 27.34 9.40 -18.84
CA MET A 222 27.78 8.67 -17.65
C MET A 222 26.71 7.71 -17.10
N TYR A 223 25.42 8.06 -17.17
CA TYR A 223 24.35 7.16 -16.75
C TYR A 223 24.15 5.99 -17.71
N GLU A 224 24.21 6.22 -19.02
CA GLU A 224 24.12 5.15 -20.03
C GLU A 224 25.23 4.10 -19.82
N ASN A 225 26.47 4.53 -19.58
CA ASN A 225 27.58 3.63 -19.30
C ASN A 225 27.42 2.85 -17.97
N MET A 226 26.69 3.41 -16.99
CA MET A 226 26.48 2.78 -15.69
C MET A 226 25.37 1.72 -15.73
N GLU A 227 24.32 1.95 -16.53
CA GLU A 227 23.25 0.98 -16.79
C GLU A 227 23.75 -0.22 -17.63
N GLU A 228 24.68 0.00 -18.56
CA GLU A 228 25.31 -1.07 -19.36
C GLU A 228 26.16 -2.00 -18.48
N LEU A 229 26.88 -1.46 -17.49
CA LEU A 229 27.70 -2.23 -16.54
C LEU A 229 26.86 -3.05 -15.52
N GLU A 230 25.72 -2.53 -15.08
CA GLU A 230 24.79 -3.28 -14.21
C GLU A 230 24.07 -4.41 -14.97
N SER A 231 23.85 -4.24 -16.28
CA SER A 231 23.21 -5.24 -17.15
C SER A 231 24.12 -6.42 -17.50
N ASP A 232 25.43 -6.20 -17.63
CA ASP A 232 26.43 -7.25 -17.91
C ASP A 232 26.83 -8.08 -16.67
N SER A 233 26.34 -7.70 -15.48
CA SER A 233 26.69 -8.33 -14.20
C SER A 233 25.59 -9.22 -13.61
N SER A 234 24.50 -9.48 -14.36
CA SER A 234 23.36 -10.33 -13.95
C SER A 234 23.32 -11.69 -14.65
#